data_AF-A0A2G4GR41-F1
#
_entry.id   AF-A0A2G4GR41-F1
#
_cell.length_a   1.000
_cell.length_b   1.000
_cell.length_c   1.000
_cell.angle_alpha   90.00
_cell.angle_beta   90.00
_cell.angle_gamma   90.00
#
_symmetry.space_group_name_H-M   'P 1'
#
loop_
_entity.id
_entity.type
_entity.pdbx_description
1 polymer ?
#
loop_
_entity_poly.entity_id
_entity_poly.type
_entity_poly.pdbx_seq_one_letter_code
_entity_poly.pdbx_strand_id
1 'polypeptide(L)'
;MAAPQKTGPKNETQVIYSMLNVSKEIDRKKILTDVSISYYYGAKIGVLGLNGSGKSTLLKILAGLDKNYEGKIMAANGYTIGYLEQEPLIDDTRTVMEVVRDGAKVTFDLLRQYDEINAKFGEDMTPEQMDKLMTKQATVQEELDRREAWTIDSQLEMAMEALRCPPADQACNTLSGGERRRVALCTLLLTKPDILLLDEPTNHLDAESVTWLEQHLQRFEGTIIAVTHDRYFLDNVAGWILELDRGQCIAYKGNYTGWLEQKKKRLEVEEKHASTRQKALARELEWIGRNPQGRMAKNKARVERYEQLAGQNQKERAAEVEIFIPAGPRLGTLVVEAKGLCKAYGEKVLLDDVNFTIPAGAIVGIIGPNGAGKTTLFRMIIGTEQ
;
A
#
# COMPACT_ATOMS: atom_id res chain seq x y z
N MET A 1 -32.20 -11.04 -14.60
CA MET A 1 -31.43 -10.01 -15.32
C MET A 1 -30.04 -10.56 -15.55
N ALA A 2 -29.69 -10.86 -16.80
CA ALA A 2 -28.42 -11.51 -17.14
C ALA A 2 -27.26 -10.56 -16.84
N ALA A 3 -26.25 -11.04 -16.11
CA ALA A 3 -24.98 -10.37 -15.97
C ALA A 3 -24.35 -10.19 -17.37
N PRO A 4 -23.71 -9.05 -17.67
CA PRO A 4 -23.09 -8.86 -18.97
C PRO A 4 -21.99 -9.92 -19.16
N GLN A 5 -22.10 -10.67 -20.26
CA GLN A 5 -21.09 -11.66 -20.67
C GLN A 5 -19.73 -10.98 -20.79
N LYS A 6 -18.73 -11.54 -20.10
CA LYS A 6 -17.31 -11.16 -20.21
C LYS A 6 -16.77 -11.66 -21.56
N THR A 7 -16.89 -10.88 -22.62
CA THR A 7 -16.35 -11.24 -23.94
C THR A 7 -15.15 -10.37 -24.31
N GLY A 8 -13.97 -10.98 -24.30
CA GLY A 8 -12.74 -10.47 -24.92
C GLY A 8 -11.49 -10.98 -24.22
N PRO A 9 -10.41 -11.34 -24.96
CA PRO A 9 -9.12 -11.62 -24.34
C PRO A 9 -8.64 -10.36 -23.61
N LYS A 10 -8.28 -10.49 -22.33
CA LYS A 10 -7.74 -9.41 -21.50
C LYS A 10 -6.41 -8.93 -22.11
N ASN A 11 -6.46 -7.91 -22.95
CA ASN A 11 -5.30 -7.33 -23.60
C ASN A 11 -4.52 -6.46 -22.58
N GLU A 12 -3.22 -6.71 -22.43
CA GLU A 12 -2.31 -5.94 -21.55
C GLU A 12 -2.25 -4.43 -21.87
N THR A 13 -2.79 -4.01 -23.02
CA THR A 13 -2.86 -2.61 -23.46
C THR A 13 -4.21 -1.94 -23.19
N GLN A 14 -5.17 -2.65 -22.59
CA GLN A 14 -6.47 -2.06 -22.27
C GLN A 14 -6.34 -1.10 -21.09
N VAL A 15 -6.76 0.15 -21.31
CA VAL A 15 -6.87 1.15 -20.25
C VAL A 15 -8.09 0.83 -19.39
N ILE A 16 -7.85 0.58 -18.11
CA ILE A 16 -8.90 0.22 -17.15
C ILE A 16 -9.31 1.38 -16.26
N TYR A 17 -8.44 2.39 -16.14
CA TYR A 17 -8.68 3.55 -15.32
C TYR A 17 -7.93 4.75 -15.90
N SER A 18 -8.57 5.91 -15.97
CA SER A 18 -7.96 7.16 -16.43
C SER A 18 -8.33 8.31 -15.53
N MET A 19 -7.33 9.11 -15.19
CA MET A 19 -7.45 10.39 -14.51
C MET A 19 -7.14 11.48 -15.53
N LEU A 20 -7.99 12.51 -15.59
CA LEU A 20 -7.86 13.65 -16.49
C LEU A 20 -7.93 14.93 -15.68
N ASN A 21 -6.80 15.64 -15.63
CA ASN A 21 -6.62 16.90 -14.91
C ASN A 21 -7.13 16.84 -13.46
N VAL A 22 -6.81 15.74 -12.76
CA VAL A 22 -7.30 15.55 -11.39
C VAL A 22 -6.49 16.41 -10.43
N SER A 23 -7.18 17.29 -9.72
CA SER A 23 -6.60 18.21 -8.73
C SER A 23 -7.31 18.05 -7.39
N LYS A 24 -6.55 18.11 -6.29
CA LYS A 24 -7.08 17.99 -4.94
C LYS A 24 -6.41 19.00 -4.02
N GLU A 25 -7.24 19.75 -3.31
CA GLU A 25 -6.84 20.70 -2.28
C GLU A 25 -7.37 20.24 -0.91
N ILE A 26 -6.52 20.26 0.11
CA ILE A 26 -6.87 20.00 1.50
C ILE A 26 -6.27 21.13 2.34
N ASP A 27 -7.08 21.78 3.17
CA ASP A 27 -6.65 22.89 4.05
C ASP A 27 -5.83 23.98 3.34
N ARG A 28 -6.29 24.40 2.16
CA ARG A 28 -5.61 25.39 1.28
C ARG A 28 -4.25 24.96 0.73
N LYS A 29 -3.86 23.70 0.94
CA LYS A 29 -2.66 23.10 0.37
C LYS A 29 -3.06 22.20 -0.80
N LYS A 30 -2.52 22.49 -1.99
CA LYS A 30 -2.67 21.61 -3.16
C LYS A 30 -1.87 20.34 -2.93
N ILE A 31 -2.57 19.22 -2.80
CA ILE A 31 -2.00 17.90 -2.59
C ILE A 31 -1.77 17.20 -3.94
N LEU A 32 -2.72 17.34 -4.89
CA LEU A 32 -2.60 16.88 -6.26
C LEU A 32 -2.88 18.04 -7.21
N THR A 33 -2.13 18.16 -8.30
CA THR A 33 -2.25 19.24 -9.29
C THR A 33 -2.18 18.67 -10.69
N ASP A 34 -3.30 18.78 -11.42
CA ASP A 34 -3.48 18.46 -12.84
C ASP A 34 -2.99 17.05 -13.23
N VAL A 35 -3.28 16.07 -12.37
CA VAL A 35 -2.86 14.68 -12.58
C VAL A 35 -3.62 14.07 -13.76
N SER A 36 -2.89 13.74 -14.82
CA SER A 36 -3.41 13.08 -16.02
C SER A 36 -2.67 11.78 -16.29
N ILE A 37 -3.25 10.64 -15.88
CA ILE A 37 -2.60 9.32 -15.92
C ILE A 37 -3.61 8.27 -16.37
N SER A 38 -3.16 7.31 -17.18
CA SER A 38 -3.93 6.12 -17.52
C SER A 38 -3.25 4.87 -17.00
N TYR A 39 -4.06 3.95 -16.48
CA TYR A 39 -3.67 2.68 -15.88
C TYR A 39 -4.08 1.55 -16.81
N TYR A 40 -3.13 0.66 -17.13
CA TYR A 40 -3.35 -0.50 -17.97
C TYR A 40 -3.67 -1.74 -17.14
N TYR A 41 -4.43 -2.68 -17.72
CA TYR A 41 -4.65 -3.99 -17.11
C TYR A 41 -3.34 -4.77 -16.96
N GLY A 42 -3.14 -5.41 -15.81
CA GLY A 42 -1.93 -6.18 -15.50
C GLY A 42 -0.73 -5.33 -15.07
N ALA A 43 -0.84 -4.01 -15.08
CA ALA A 43 0.26 -3.14 -14.66
C ALA A 43 0.52 -3.24 -13.16
N LYS A 44 1.79 -3.39 -12.77
CA LYS A 44 2.23 -3.39 -11.38
C LYS A 44 2.95 -2.08 -11.08
N ILE A 45 2.29 -1.22 -10.30
CA ILE A 45 2.68 0.17 -10.11
C ILE A 45 3.01 0.40 -8.64
N GLY A 46 4.26 0.80 -8.39
CA GLY A 46 4.73 1.26 -7.09
C GLY A 46 4.59 2.77 -6.96
N VAL A 47 3.87 3.25 -5.95
CA VAL A 47 3.63 4.68 -5.72
C VAL A 47 4.60 5.20 -4.66
N LEU A 48 5.42 6.17 -5.03
CA LEU A 48 6.46 6.78 -4.19
C LEU A 48 6.18 8.26 -3.94
N GLY A 49 6.79 8.81 -2.91
CA GLY A 49 6.68 10.23 -2.58
C GLY A 49 6.94 10.51 -1.10
N LEU A 50 7.16 11.77 -0.76
CA LEU A 50 7.37 12.20 0.62
C LEU A 50 6.11 11.99 1.48
N ASN A 51 6.27 12.02 2.81
CA ASN A 51 5.11 12.01 3.70
C ASN A 51 4.28 13.29 3.48
N GLY A 52 2.97 13.11 3.34
CA GLY A 52 2.07 14.21 2.99
C GLY A 52 2.11 14.64 1.51
N SER A 53 2.74 13.87 0.61
CA SER A 53 2.71 14.13 -0.84
C SER A 53 1.39 13.76 -1.51
N GLY A 54 0.46 13.12 -0.79
CA GLY A 54 -0.85 12.73 -1.32
C GLY A 54 -1.01 11.27 -1.74
N LYS A 55 -0.05 10.39 -1.43
CA LYS A 55 -0.09 8.95 -1.81
C LYS A 55 -1.39 8.25 -1.39
N SER A 56 -1.74 8.31 -0.10
CA SER A 56 -2.98 7.72 0.42
C SER A 56 -4.22 8.43 -0.12
N THR A 57 -4.15 9.75 -0.37
CA THR A 57 -5.23 10.51 -1.00
C THR A 57 -5.49 10.04 -2.44
N LEU A 58 -4.43 9.79 -3.21
CA LEU A 58 -4.52 9.24 -4.56
C LEU A 58 -5.21 7.87 -4.54
N LEU A 59 -4.80 6.96 -3.65
CA LEU A 59 -5.45 5.65 -3.50
C LEU A 59 -6.93 5.78 -3.14
N LYS A 60 -7.30 6.67 -2.20
CA LYS A 60 -8.71 6.91 -1.81
C LYS A 60 -9.56 7.44 -2.96
N ILE A 61 -9.00 8.31 -3.80
CA ILE A 61 -9.64 8.81 -5.01
C ILE A 61 -9.85 7.65 -6.01
N LEU A 62 -8.82 6.83 -6.23
CA LEU A 62 -8.89 5.66 -7.12
C LEU A 62 -9.91 4.62 -6.63
N ALA A 63 -9.99 4.41 -5.32
CA ALA A 63 -10.96 3.53 -4.68
C ALA A 63 -12.40 4.07 -4.71
N GLY A 64 -12.60 5.34 -5.12
CA GLY A 64 -13.89 6.01 -5.12
C GLY A 64 -14.40 6.44 -3.73
N LEU A 65 -13.54 6.36 -2.71
CA LEU A 65 -13.83 6.75 -1.32
C LEU A 65 -13.79 8.28 -1.15
N ASP A 66 -12.87 8.96 -1.85
CA ASP A 66 -12.80 10.42 -1.87
C ASP A 66 -13.23 10.95 -3.24
N LYS A 67 -14.40 11.57 -3.29
CA LYS A 67 -15.00 12.17 -4.51
C LYS A 67 -14.79 13.67 -4.61
N ASN A 68 -14.17 14.28 -3.60
CA ASN A 68 -14.01 15.74 -3.53
C ASN A 68 -12.75 16.16 -4.28
N TYR A 69 -12.72 16.02 -5.60
CA TYR A 69 -11.60 16.43 -6.45
C TYR A 69 -12.09 17.19 -7.67
N GLU A 70 -11.23 18.01 -8.26
CA GLU A 70 -11.45 18.62 -9.56
C GLU A 70 -10.94 17.69 -10.67
N GLY A 71 -11.46 17.82 -11.88
CA GLY A 71 -11.09 16.98 -13.03
C GLY A 71 -12.08 15.84 -13.28
N LYS A 72 -11.65 14.84 -14.05
CA LYS A 72 -12.50 13.69 -14.41
C LYS A 72 -11.76 12.38 -14.20
N ILE A 73 -12.51 11.39 -13.72
CA ILE A 73 -12.05 10.02 -13.62
C ILE A 73 -12.96 9.15 -14.47
N MET A 74 -12.34 8.27 -15.26
CA MET A 74 -13.02 7.31 -16.11
C MET A 74 -12.52 5.92 -15.77
N ALA A 75 -13.38 5.09 -15.21
CA ALA A 75 -13.11 3.67 -14.99
C ALA A 75 -13.79 2.86 -16.09
N ALA A 76 -13.10 1.83 -16.60
CA ALA A 76 -13.70 0.89 -17.53
C ALA A 76 -14.78 0.06 -16.81
N ASN A 77 -15.92 -0.15 -17.47
CA ASN A 77 -17.00 -0.93 -16.90
C ASN A 77 -16.62 -2.41 -16.76
N GLY A 78 -17.06 -3.05 -15.67
CA GLY A 78 -16.89 -4.49 -15.44
C GLY A 78 -15.62 -4.90 -14.68
N TYR A 79 -14.77 -3.95 -14.30
CA TYR A 79 -13.60 -4.20 -13.45
C TYR A 79 -13.92 -3.97 -11.99
N THR A 80 -13.48 -4.90 -11.14
CA THR A 80 -13.63 -4.82 -9.68
C THR A 80 -12.41 -4.19 -9.03
N ILE A 81 -12.62 -3.35 -8.02
CA ILE A 81 -11.55 -2.68 -7.27
C ILE A 81 -11.56 -3.20 -5.83
N GLY A 82 -10.42 -3.72 -5.39
CA GLY A 82 -10.17 -4.05 -3.99
C GLY A 82 -9.25 -3.00 -3.37
N TYR A 83 -9.63 -2.48 -2.20
CA TYR A 83 -8.84 -1.50 -1.44
C TYR A 83 -8.57 -2.01 -0.04
N LEU A 84 -7.30 -1.96 0.38
CA LEU A 84 -6.91 -2.24 1.76
C LEU A 84 -6.99 -0.95 2.58
N GLU A 85 -7.96 -0.88 3.48
CA GLU A 85 -8.11 0.24 4.40
C GLU A 85 -6.96 0.32 5.41
N GLN A 86 -6.67 1.53 5.90
CA GLN A 86 -5.60 1.74 6.89
C GLN A 86 -5.91 1.11 8.25
N GLU A 87 -7.18 1.17 8.68
CA GLU A 87 -7.67 0.60 9.94
C GLU A 87 -8.87 -0.32 9.68
N PRO A 88 -8.65 -1.53 9.17
CA PRO A 88 -9.75 -2.42 8.83
C PRO A 88 -10.33 -3.11 10.07
N LEU A 89 -11.58 -3.57 9.95
CA LEU A 89 -12.26 -4.45 10.92
C LEU A 89 -12.40 -3.87 12.34
N ILE A 90 -12.48 -2.54 12.46
CA ILE A 90 -12.77 -1.90 13.75
C ILE A 90 -14.15 -2.35 14.25
N ASP A 91 -14.23 -2.79 15.51
CA ASP A 91 -15.44 -3.25 16.18
C ASP A 91 -16.16 -4.45 15.53
N ASP A 92 -15.50 -5.17 14.62
CA ASP A 92 -16.06 -6.39 14.03
C ASP A 92 -16.06 -7.53 15.07
N THR A 93 -17.25 -8.01 15.42
CA THR A 93 -17.43 -9.05 16.44
C THR A 93 -17.34 -10.46 15.86
N ARG A 94 -17.28 -10.61 14.55
CA ARG A 94 -17.14 -11.89 13.86
C ARG A 94 -15.77 -12.51 14.10
N THR A 95 -15.70 -13.81 13.93
CA THR A 95 -14.45 -14.57 14.01
C THR A 95 -13.55 -14.30 12.80
N VAL A 96 -12.25 -14.56 12.93
CA VAL A 96 -11.30 -14.43 11.80
C VAL A 96 -11.75 -15.24 10.59
N MET A 97 -12.18 -16.49 10.79
CA MET A 97 -12.63 -17.35 9.69
C MET A 97 -13.86 -16.79 8.99
N GLU A 98 -14.83 -16.25 9.73
CA GLU A 98 -16.02 -15.64 9.13
C GLU A 98 -15.66 -14.46 8.23
N VAL A 99 -14.73 -13.62 8.66
CA VAL A 99 -14.25 -12.50 7.84
C VAL A 99 -13.46 -12.99 6.63
N VAL A 100 -12.55 -13.95 6.80
CA VAL A 100 -11.75 -14.49 5.69
C VAL A 100 -12.63 -15.15 4.62
N ARG A 101 -13.73 -15.81 5.03
CA ARG A 101 -14.73 -16.40 4.13
C ARG A 101 -15.42 -15.35 3.26
N ASP A 102 -15.54 -14.09 3.69
CA ASP A 102 -16.09 -13.02 2.84
C ASP A 102 -15.27 -12.83 1.56
N GLY A 103 -13.96 -13.08 1.61
CA GLY A 103 -13.09 -13.05 0.44
C GLY A 103 -13.46 -14.09 -0.62
N ALA A 104 -14.10 -15.19 -0.21
CA ALA A 104 -14.58 -16.24 -1.11
C ALA A 104 -16.12 -16.36 -1.12
N LYS A 105 -16.84 -15.29 -0.73
CA LYS A 105 -18.29 -15.33 -0.54
C LYS A 105 -19.05 -15.86 -1.76
N VAL A 106 -18.69 -15.40 -2.95
CA VAL A 106 -19.33 -15.86 -4.20
C VAL A 106 -19.17 -17.37 -4.39
N THR A 107 -18.01 -17.92 -4.01
CA THR A 107 -17.75 -19.36 -4.10
C THR A 107 -18.57 -20.14 -3.08
N PHE A 108 -18.66 -19.66 -1.83
CA PHE A 108 -19.52 -20.28 -0.81
C PHE A 108 -21.02 -20.19 -1.13
N ASP A 109 -21.47 -19.07 -1.72
CA ASP A 109 -22.85 -18.91 -2.19
C ASP A 109 -23.17 -19.92 -3.30
N LEU A 110 -22.22 -20.21 -4.19
CA LEU A 110 -22.36 -21.25 -5.22
C LEU A 110 -22.38 -22.67 -4.62
N LEU A 111 -21.53 -22.95 -3.62
CA LEU A 111 -21.53 -24.25 -2.93
C LEU A 111 -22.87 -24.48 -2.21
N ARG A 112 -23.38 -23.46 -1.51
CA ARG A 112 -24.70 -23.51 -0.89
C ARG A 112 -25.80 -23.73 -1.93
N GLN A 113 -25.74 -23.02 -3.05
CA GLN A 113 -26.70 -23.22 -4.14
C GLN A 113 -26.63 -24.64 -4.72
N TYR A 114 -25.45 -25.23 -4.81
CA TYR A 114 -25.24 -26.61 -5.24
C TYR A 114 -25.88 -27.60 -4.26
N ASP A 115 -25.68 -27.42 -2.95
CA ASP A 115 -26.30 -28.25 -1.92
C ASP A 115 -27.83 -28.13 -1.92
N GLU A 116 -28.36 -26.91 -2.08
CA GLU A 116 -29.80 -26.67 -2.21
C GLU A 116 -30.41 -27.31 -3.47
N ILE A 117 -29.67 -27.36 -4.58
CA ILE A 117 -30.08 -28.07 -5.80
C ILE A 117 -30.06 -29.58 -5.57
N ASN A 118 -29.02 -30.09 -4.90
CA ASN A 118 -28.89 -31.52 -4.60
C ASN A 118 -29.97 -32.04 -3.67
N ALA A 119 -30.34 -31.25 -2.65
CA ALA A 119 -31.43 -31.59 -1.75
C ALA A 119 -32.76 -31.78 -2.49
N LYS A 120 -33.02 -30.96 -3.53
CA LYS A 120 -34.25 -31.04 -4.33
C LYS A 120 -34.36 -32.32 -5.15
N PHE A 121 -33.25 -32.95 -5.55
CA PHE A 121 -33.30 -34.22 -6.27
C PHE A 121 -33.93 -35.37 -5.46
N GLY A 122 -34.06 -35.21 -4.14
CA GLY A 122 -34.79 -36.15 -3.28
C GLY A 122 -36.30 -35.91 -3.19
N GLU A 123 -36.85 -34.88 -3.84
CA GLU A 123 -38.27 -34.53 -3.82
C GLU A 123 -39.03 -35.07 -5.04
N ASP A 124 -40.31 -35.37 -4.88
CA ASP A 124 -41.19 -35.75 -6.00
C ASP A 124 -41.38 -34.57 -6.96
N MET A 125 -41.03 -34.74 -8.23
CA MET A 125 -41.16 -33.70 -9.25
C MET A 125 -41.49 -34.26 -10.64
N THR A 126 -41.98 -33.41 -11.54
CA THR A 126 -42.26 -33.82 -12.93
C THR A 126 -40.98 -33.97 -13.75
N PRO A 127 -40.98 -34.76 -14.85
CA PRO A 127 -39.82 -34.90 -15.73
C PRO A 127 -39.28 -33.56 -16.23
N GLU A 128 -40.14 -32.58 -16.52
CA GLU A 128 -39.72 -31.25 -16.97
C GLU A 128 -39.06 -30.42 -15.86
N GLN A 129 -39.47 -30.61 -14.61
CA GLN A 129 -38.84 -29.97 -13.45
C GLN A 129 -37.46 -30.59 -13.19
N MET A 130 -37.34 -31.90 -13.34
CA MET A 130 -36.09 -32.64 -13.22
C MET A 130 -35.05 -32.17 -14.26
N ASP A 131 -35.45 -32.06 -15.53
CA ASP A 131 -34.57 -31.61 -16.62
C ASP A 131 -34.04 -30.17 -16.39
N LYS A 132 -34.91 -29.26 -15.93
CA LYS A 132 -34.51 -27.90 -15.54
C LYS A 132 -33.54 -27.89 -14.36
N LEU A 133 -33.76 -28.76 -13.37
CA LEU A 133 -32.91 -28.86 -12.20
C LEU A 133 -31.51 -29.40 -12.57
N MET A 134 -31.43 -30.42 -13.43
CA MET A 134 -30.17 -30.93 -13.98
C MET A 134 -29.41 -29.86 -14.76
N THR A 135 -30.09 -29.11 -15.63
CA THR A 135 -29.47 -28.00 -16.38
C THR A 135 -28.90 -26.96 -15.42
N LYS A 136 -29.65 -26.59 -14.37
CA LYS A 136 -29.18 -25.64 -13.37
C LYS A 136 -27.97 -26.19 -12.59
N GLN A 137 -28.01 -27.45 -12.17
CA GLN A 137 -26.89 -28.11 -11.50
C GLN A 137 -25.63 -28.07 -12.36
N ALA A 138 -25.73 -28.40 -13.65
CA ALA A 138 -24.61 -28.38 -14.57
C ALA A 138 -23.97 -26.98 -14.68
N THR A 139 -24.79 -25.92 -14.78
CA THR A 139 -24.26 -24.54 -14.81
C THR A 139 -23.55 -24.14 -13.51
N VAL A 140 -24.07 -24.58 -12.36
CA VAL A 140 -23.44 -24.28 -11.06
C VAL A 140 -22.15 -25.08 -10.89
N GLN A 141 -22.15 -26.36 -11.27
CA GLN A 141 -20.99 -27.24 -11.25
C GLN A 141 -19.85 -26.66 -12.10
N GLU A 142 -20.14 -26.21 -13.33
CA GLU A 142 -19.13 -25.60 -14.21
C GLU A 142 -18.49 -24.34 -13.58
N GLU A 143 -19.30 -23.50 -12.93
CA GLU A 143 -18.77 -22.31 -12.23
C GLU A 143 -17.96 -22.67 -10.97
N LEU A 144 -18.35 -23.72 -10.24
CA LEU A 144 -17.60 -24.25 -9.09
C LEU A 144 -16.23 -24.79 -9.50
N ASP A 145 -16.19 -25.59 -10.56
CA ASP A 145 -14.95 -26.18 -11.10
C ASP A 145 -14.01 -25.07 -11.59
N ARG A 146 -14.53 -24.07 -12.31
CA ARG A 146 -13.75 -22.90 -12.77
C ARG A 146 -13.13 -22.10 -11.62
N ARG A 147 -13.76 -22.11 -10.45
CA ARG A 147 -13.32 -21.39 -9.24
C ARG A 147 -12.50 -22.26 -8.29
N GLU A 148 -12.23 -23.51 -8.64
CA GLU A 148 -11.54 -24.49 -7.78
C GLU A 148 -12.21 -24.65 -6.40
N ALA A 149 -13.55 -24.53 -6.37
CA ALA A 149 -14.32 -24.38 -5.14
C ALA A 149 -14.17 -25.55 -4.17
N TRP A 150 -13.90 -26.76 -4.67
CA TRP A 150 -13.71 -27.98 -3.87
C TRP A 150 -12.47 -27.94 -2.97
N THR A 151 -11.53 -27.03 -3.23
CA THR A 151 -10.33 -26.83 -2.41
C THR A 151 -10.38 -25.56 -1.58
N ILE A 152 -11.51 -24.85 -1.56
CA ILE A 152 -11.59 -23.50 -1.02
C ILE A 152 -11.15 -23.42 0.44
N ASP A 153 -11.58 -24.35 1.30
CA ASP A 153 -11.19 -24.34 2.72
C ASP A 153 -9.65 -24.46 2.89
N SER A 154 -9.01 -25.35 2.12
CA SER A 154 -7.55 -25.47 2.11
C SER A 154 -6.86 -24.20 1.57
N GLN A 155 -7.44 -23.56 0.56
CA GLN A 155 -6.93 -22.28 0.05
C GLN A 155 -7.02 -21.17 1.11
N LEU A 156 -8.11 -21.11 1.89
CA LEU A 156 -8.26 -20.16 2.99
C LEU A 156 -7.20 -20.40 4.07
N GLU A 157 -7.03 -21.66 4.50
CA GLU A 157 -6.06 -22.04 5.53
C GLU A 157 -4.63 -21.71 5.10
N MET A 158 -4.23 -22.07 3.88
CA MET A 158 -2.90 -21.75 3.35
C MET A 158 -2.65 -20.23 3.29
N ALA A 159 -3.66 -19.44 2.89
CA ALA A 159 -3.53 -17.98 2.85
C ALA A 159 -3.41 -17.38 4.26
N MET A 160 -4.20 -17.89 5.22
CA MET A 160 -4.14 -17.47 6.61
C MET A 160 -2.79 -17.82 7.26
N GLU A 161 -2.27 -19.01 7.01
CA GLU A 161 -0.96 -19.44 7.51
C GLU A 161 0.17 -18.58 6.93
N ALA A 162 0.15 -18.38 5.61
CA ALA A 162 1.18 -17.60 4.92
C ALA A 162 1.25 -16.13 5.37
N LEU A 163 0.11 -15.52 5.70
CA LEU A 163 0.04 -14.17 6.26
C LEU A 163 0.08 -14.15 7.79
N ARG A 164 0.28 -15.31 8.43
CA ARG A 164 0.34 -15.46 9.90
C ARG A 164 -0.85 -14.76 10.56
N CYS A 165 -2.04 -15.05 10.05
CA CYS A 165 -3.30 -14.61 10.62
C CYS A 165 -3.48 -15.22 12.02
N PRO A 166 -4.22 -14.54 12.91
CA PRO A 166 -4.61 -15.11 14.22
C PRO A 166 -5.47 -16.39 14.06
N PRO A 167 -5.68 -17.14 15.15
CA PRO A 167 -6.57 -18.29 15.18
C PRO A 167 -7.94 -18.01 14.57
N ALA A 168 -8.45 -18.99 13.82
CA ALA A 168 -9.66 -18.90 13.01
C ALA A 168 -10.93 -18.57 13.82
N ASP A 169 -10.98 -19.03 15.07
CA ASP A 169 -12.08 -18.87 16.03
C ASP A 169 -12.00 -17.58 16.86
N GLN A 170 -10.87 -16.86 16.79
CA GLN A 170 -10.70 -15.62 17.55
C GLN A 170 -11.58 -14.49 16.98
N ALA A 171 -12.20 -13.70 17.85
CA ALA A 171 -13.03 -12.56 17.45
C ALA A 171 -12.17 -11.35 16.99
N CYS A 172 -12.55 -10.73 15.87
CA CYS A 172 -11.79 -9.65 15.22
C CYS A 172 -11.60 -8.40 16.11
N ASN A 173 -12.58 -8.09 16.96
CA ASN A 173 -12.52 -6.96 17.91
C ASN A 173 -11.46 -7.13 19.02
N THR A 174 -10.95 -8.35 19.24
CA THR A 174 -9.88 -8.61 20.22
C THR A 174 -8.48 -8.49 19.64
N LEU A 175 -8.37 -8.41 18.31
CA LEU A 175 -7.09 -8.41 17.59
C LEU A 175 -6.37 -7.07 17.73
N SER A 176 -5.04 -7.11 17.70
CA SER A 176 -4.23 -5.90 17.53
C SER A 176 -4.44 -5.28 16.13
N GLY A 177 -4.13 -3.99 15.96
CA GLY A 177 -4.28 -3.32 14.66
C GLY A 177 -3.47 -4.00 13.53
N GLY A 178 -2.28 -4.53 13.85
CA GLY A 178 -1.48 -5.29 12.89
C GLY A 178 -2.12 -6.63 12.52
N GLU A 179 -2.72 -7.34 13.48
CA GLU A 179 -3.44 -8.59 13.21
C GLU A 179 -4.69 -8.37 12.37
N ARG A 180 -5.50 -7.35 12.69
CA ARG A 180 -6.67 -6.97 11.86
C ARG A 180 -6.27 -6.66 10.42
N ARG A 181 -5.16 -5.94 10.23
CA ARG A 181 -4.63 -5.64 8.90
C ARG A 181 -4.24 -6.88 8.11
N ARG A 182 -3.63 -7.89 8.76
CA ARG A 182 -3.28 -9.16 8.10
C ARG A 182 -4.52 -9.96 7.69
N VAL A 183 -5.53 -10.02 8.55
CA VAL A 183 -6.83 -10.66 8.23
C VAL A 183 -7.51 -9.94 7.06
N ALA A 184 -7.55 -8.62 7.07
CA ALA A 184 -8.12 -7.82 5.99
C ALA A 184 -7.36 -8.00 4.66
N LEU A 185 -6.02 -8.00 4.70
CA LEU A 185 -5.20 -8.27 3.53
C LEU A 185 -5.45 -9.68 2.98
N CYS A 186 -5.51 -10.69 3.84
CA CYS A 186 -5.83 -12.07 3.46
C CYS A 186 -7.18 -12.15 2.74
N THR A 187 -8.22 -11.56 3.34
CA THR A 187 -9.58 -11.50 2.78
C THR A 187 -9.61 -10.80 1.42
N LEU A 188 -8.87 -9.70 1.30
CA LEU A 188 -8.78 -8.92 0.07
C LEU A 188 -8.11 -9.69 -1.08
N LEU A 189 -7.02 -10.40 -0.79
CA LEU A 189 -6.32 -11.21 -1.79
C LEU A 189 -7.19 -12.38 -2.28
N LEU A 190 -7.96 -12.99 -1.38
CA LEU A 190 -8.88 -14.08 -1.71
C LEU A 190 -10.06 -13.63 -2.59
N THR A 191 -10.47 -12.36 -2.47
CA THR A 191 -11.49 -11.75 -3.34
C THR A 191 -11.09 -11.77 -4.82
N LYS A 192 -9.78 -11.80 -5.11
CA LYS A 192 -9.20 -11.74 -6.47
C LYS A 192 -9.81 -10.59 -7.32
N PRO A 193 -9.76 -9.33 -6.85
CA PRO A 193 -10.27 -8.19 -7.61
C PRO A 193 -9.46 -7.99 -8.90
N ASP A 194 -9.98 -7.22 -9.85
CA ASP A 194 -9.24 -6.91 -11.08
C ASP A 194 -8.18 -5.81 -10.88
N ILE A 195 -8.43 -4.91 -9.92
CA ILE A 195 -7.54 -3.82 -9.51
C ILE A 195 -7.34 -3.90 -8.00
N LEU A 196 -6.08 -3.97 -7.56
CA LEU A 196 -5.70 -4.01 -6.16
C LEU A 196 -5.02 -2.71 -5.75
N LEU A 197 -5.61 -2.03 -4.78
CA LEU A 197 -5.11 -0.78 -4.21
C LEU A 197 -4.60 -1.05 -2.79
N LEU A 198 -3.28 -0.97 -2.61
CA LEU A 198 -2.60 -1.29 -1.36
C LEU A 198 -1.90 -0.07 -0.80
N ASP A 199 -2.27 0.36 0.40
CA ASP A 199 -1.53 1.39 1.14
C ASP A 199 -0.61 0.69 2.14
N GLU A 200 0.70 0.80 1.99
CA GLU A 200 1.75 0.18 2.81
C GLU A 200 1.47 -1.28 3.20
N PRO A 201 1.36 -2.22 2.25
CA PRO A 201 0.92 -3.59 2.52
C PRO A 201 1.95 -4.43 3.29
N THR A 202 3.23 -4.04 3.27
CA THR A 202 4.31 -4.75 3.97
C THR A 202 4.41 -4.36 5.45
N ASN A 203 3.68 -3.33 5.89
CA ASN A 203 3.70 -2.93 7.29
C ASN A 203 3.10 -4.02 8.19
N HIS A 204 3.76 -4.25 9.32
CA HIS A 204 3.35 -5.28 10.30
C HIS A 204 3.39 -6.72 9.76
N LEU A 205 4.10 -6.96 8.66
CA LEU A 205 4.48 -8.30 8.19
C LEU A 205 5.91 -8.62 8.61
N ASP A 206 6.20 -9.90 8.83
CA ASP A 206 7.58 -10.38 8.96
C ASP A 206 8.16 -10.77 7.59
N ALA A 207 9.47 -11.03 7.54
CA ALA A 207 10.18 -11.24 6.28
C ALA A 207 9.61 -12.38 5.43
N GLU A 208 9.18 -13.48 6.06
CA GLU A 208 8.56 -14.60 5.37
C GLU A 208 7.20 -14.22 4.76
N SER A 209 6.34 -13.54 5.54
CA SER A 209 5.04 -13.07 5.06
C SER A 209 5.19 -12.04 3.93
N VAL A 210 6.19 -11.15 4.00
CA VAL A 210 6.52 -10.21 2.90
C VAL A 210 6.95 -10.96 1.65
N THR A 211 7.82 -11.96 1.78
CA THR A 211 8.29 -12.78 0.64
C THR A 211 7.12 -13.50 -0.03
N TRP A 212 6.21 -14.08 0.75
CA TRP A 212 5.00 -14.71 0.22
C TRP A 212 4.10 -13.71 -0.51
N LEU A 213 3.89 -12.52 0.09
CA LEU A 213 3.09 -11.46 -0.52
C LEU A 213 3.69 -11.00 -1.85
N GLU A 214 5.01 -10.82 -1.92
CA GLU A 214 5.71 -10.48 -3.17
C GLU A 214 5.47 -11.53 -4.26
N GLN A 215 5.65 -12.82 -3.94
CA GLN A 215 5.43 -13.91 -4.89
C GLN A 215 3.96 -13.98 -5.35
N HIS A 216 3.02 -13.78 -4.43
CA HIS A 216 1.60 -13.76 -4.75
C HIS A 216 1.26 -12.61 -5.71
N LEU A 217 1.72 -11.39 -5.40
CA LEU A 217 1.46 -10.20 -6.20
C LEU A 217 2.20 -10.21 -7.55
N GLN A 218 3.34 -10.90 -7.66
CA GLN A 218 3.99 -11.15 -8.94
C GLN A 218 3.14 -12.02 -9.88
N ARG A 219 2.40 -12.99 -9.35
CA ARG A 219 1.53 -13.90 -10.13
C ARG A 219 0.13 -13.34 -10.37
N PHE A 220 -0.21 -12.24 -9.71
CA PHE A 220 -1.50 -11.59 -9.86
C PHE A 220 -1.68 -11.06 -11.29
N GLU A 221 -2.75 -11.47 -11.96
CA GLU A 221 -3.04 -11.10 -13.35
C GLU A 221 -3.61 -9.69 -13.49
N GLY A 222 -4.21 -9.16 -12.42
CA GLY A 222 -4.80 -7.83 -12.40
C GLY A 222 -3.79 -6.70 -12.24
N THR A 223 -4.30 -5.48 -12.14
CA THR A 223 -3.48 -4.29 -11.90
C THR A 223 -3.24 -4.10 -10.41
N ILE A 224 -2.01 -3.79 -10.04
CA ILE A 224 -1.63 -3.50 -8.65
C ILE A 224 -1.16 -2.06 -8.58
N ILE A 225 -1.70 -1.29 -7.63
CA ILE A 225 -1.23 0.04 -7.27
C ILE A 225 -0.92 0.01 -5.79
N ALA A 226 0.37 -0.09 -5.47
CA ALA A 226 0.85 -0.22 -4.10
C ALA A 226 1.66 1.01 -3.70
N VAL A 227 1.24 1.69 -2.64
CA VAL A 227 2.08 2.65 -1.92
C VAL A 227 2.95 1.85 -0.97
N THR A 228 4.27 1.95 -1.09
CA THR A 228 5.17 1.30 -0.16
C THR A 228 6.50 2.02 -0.06
N HIS A 229 7.12 1.94 1.12
CA HIS A 229 8.52 2.30 1.33
C HIS A 229 9.49 1.11 1.20
N ASP A 230 8.99 -0.10 0.97
CA ASP A 230 9.81 -1.30 0.82
C ASP A 230 10.50 -1.34 -0.55
N ARG A 231 11.83 -1.28 -0.52
CA ARG A 231 12.66 -1.26 -1.73
C ARG A 231 12.68 -2.61 -2.43
N TYR A 232 12.65 -3.72 -1.68
CA TYR A 232 12.68 -5.06 -2.27
C TYR A 232 11.37 -5.35 -2.99
N PHE A 233 10.25 -4.98 -2.36
CA PHE A 233 8.93 -5.07 -2.98
C PHE A 233 8.87 -4.32 -4.31
N LEU A 234 9.36 -3.07 -4.33
CA LEU A 234 9.34 -2.24 -5.54
C LEU A 234 10.32 -2.73 -6.61
N ASP A 235 11.40 -3.40 -6.24
CA ASP A 235 12.34 -3.94 -7.21
C ASP A 235 11.85 -5.25 -7.83
N ASN A 236 11.19 -6.09 -7.01
CA ASN A 236 10.72 -7.42 -7.39
C ASN A 236 9.34 -7.41 -8.07
N VAL A 237 8.42 -6.56 -7.61
CA VAL A 237 7.01 -6.59 -8.04
C VAL A 237 6.69 -5.48 -9.04
N ALA A 238 7.22 -4.27 -8.84
CA ALA A 238 6.82 -3.12 -9.64
C ALA A 238 7.48 -3.12 -11.03
N GLY A 239 6.65 -3.00 -12.07
CA GLY A 239 7.09 -2.72 -13.44
C GLY A 239 7.04 -1.24 -13.80
N TRP A 240 6.39 -0.44 -12.95
CA TRP A 240 6.24 0.99 -13.07
C TRP A 240 6.37 1.66 -11.71
N ILE A 241 7.01 2.81 -11.68
CA ILE A 241 7.09 3.68 -10.50
C ILE A 241 6.30 4.95 -10.78
N LEU A 242 5.40 5.29 -9.87
CA LEU A 242 4.66 6.54 -9.88
C LEU A 242 5.15 7.43 -8.73
N GLU A 243 5.96 8.43 -9.06
CA GLU A 243 6.49 9.38 -8.08
C GLU A 243 5.53 10.56 -7.91
N LEU A 244 5.06 10.79 -6.68
CA LEU A 244 4.34 11.98 -6.27
C LEU A 244 5.32 12.97 -5.64
N ASP A 245 5.60 14.04 -6.38
CA ASP A 245 6.43 15.14 -5.90
C ASP A 245 5.74 16.48 -6.16
N ARG A 246 5.64 17.31 -5.11
CA ARG A 246 5.02 18.66 -5.17
C ARG A 246 3.63 18.69 -5.83
N GLY A 247 2.84 17.63 -5.62
CA GLY A 247 1.50 17.46 -6.18
C GLY A 247 1.45 17.07 -7.65
N GLN A 248 2.60 16.87 -8.29
CA GLN A 248 2.70 16.30 -9.63
C GLN A 248 3.00 14.80 -9.54
N CYS A 249 2.46 14.07 -10.51
CA CYS A 249 2.70 12.64 -10.64
C CYS A 249 3.63 12.38 -11.84
N ILE A 250 4.78 11.76 -11.58
CA ILE A 250 5.80 11.45 -12.59
C ILE A 250 5.87 9.92 -12.71
N ALA A 251 5.48 9.40 -13.88
CA ALA A 251 5.54 7.98 -14.16
C ALA A 251 6.91 7.59 -14.75
N TYR A 252 7.43 6.46 -14.29
CA TYR A 252 8.65 5.83 -14.80
C TYR A 252 8.38 4.35 -15.09
N LYS A 253 8.82 3.87 -16.25
CA LYS A 253 8.73 2.45 -16.62
C LYS A 253 10.02 1.75 -16.19
N GLY A 254 9.91 0.83 -15.24
CA GLY A 254 11.04 0.12 -14.66
C GLY A 254 10.84 -0.12 -13.16
N ASN A 255 11.86 -0.70 -12.55
CA ASN A 255 11.90 -1.03 -11.13
C ASN A 255 12.43 0.13 -10.28
N TYR A 256 12.49 -0.07 -8.96
CA TYR A 256 12.98 0.92 -8.01
C TYR A 256 14.42 1.37 -8.29
N THR A 257 15.31 0.40 -8.56
CA THR A 257 16.74 0.69 -8.78
C THR A 257 16.95 1.60 -9.99
N GLY A 258 16.29 1.30 -11.11
CA GLY A 258 16.37 2.13 -12.32
C GLY A 258 15.77 3.53 -12.11
N TRP A 259 14.66 3.62 -11.37
CA TRP A 259 14.06 4.91 -11.01
C TRP A 259 15.01 5.75 -10.15
N LEU A 260 15.68 5.14 -9.17
CA LEU A 260 16.60 5.84 -8.26
C LEU A 260 17.78 6.47 -9.01
N GLU A 261 18.36 5.74 -9.98
CA GLU A 261 19.42 6.26 -10.83
C GLU A 261 18.95 7.43 -11.70
N GLN A 262 17.76 7.31 -12.30
CA GLN A 262 17.17 8.38 -13.09
C GLN A 262 16.89 9.62 -12.23
N LYS A 263 16.33 9.41 -11.03
CA LYS A 263 16.05 10.48 -10.07
C LYS A 263 17.33 11.18 -9.63
N LYS A 264 18.40 10.44 -9.35
CA LYS A 264 19.71 11.02 -9.03
C LYS A 264 20.22 11.93 -10.14
N LYS A 265 20.21 11.46 -11.40
CA LYS A 265 20.60 12.28 -12.57
C LYS A 265 19.72 13.52 -12.72
N ARG A 266 18.42 13.41 -12.48
CA ARG A 266 17.47 14.53 -12.51
C ARG A 266 17.79 15.58 -11.44
N LEU A 267 18.01 15.14 -10.20
CA LEU A 267 18.38 16.01 -9.08
C LEU A 267 19.73 16.71 -9.31
N GLU A 268 20.73 16.03 -9.86
CA GLU A 268 22.02 16.65 -10.19
C GLU A 268 21.88 17.77 -11.24
N VAL A 269 20.97 17.60 -12.21
CA VAL A 269 20.66 18.62 -13.22
C VAL A 269 19.88 19.77 -12.58
N GLU A 270 18.89 19.48 -11.74
CA GLU A 270 18.12 20.48 -10.99
C GLU A 270 19.02 21.30 -10.06
N GLU A 271 19.93 20.68 -9.33
CA GLU A 271 20.88 21.35 -8.44
C GLU A 271 21.84 22.26 -9.22
N LYS A 272 22.35 21.81 -10.37
CA LYS A 272 23.16 22.66 -11.26
C LYS A 272 22.38 23.88 -11.76
N HIS A 273 21.12 23.69 -12.15
CA HIS A 273 20.24 24.78 -12.56
C HIS A 273 19.93 25.73 -11.38
N ALA A 274 19.65 25.19 -10.19
CA ALA A 274 19.39 25.96 -8.98
C ALA A 274 20.61 26.78 -8.56
N SER A 275 21.80 26.19 -8.56
CA SER A 275 23.07 26.90 -8.27
C SER A 275 23.34 28.02 -9.29
N THR A 276 23.13 27.75 -10.58
CA THR A 276 23.28 28.76 -11.64
C THR A 276 22.26 29.88 -11.45
N ARG A 277 21.01 29.54 -11.10
CA ARG A 277 19.92 30.49 -10.82
C ARG A 277 20.23 31.34 -9.58
N GLN A 278 20.71 30.74 -8.49
CA GLN A 278 21.07 31.46 -7.26
C GLN A 278 22.20 32.45 -7.50
N LYS A 279 23.21 32.07 -8.29
CA LYS A 279 24.29 32.98 -8.73
C LYS A 279 23.76 34.14 -9.58
N ALA A 280 22.79 33.89 -10.47
CA ALA A 280 22.14 34.94 -11.26
C ALA A 280 21.32 35.90 -10.36
N LEU A 281 20.60 35.36 -9.38
CA LEU A 281 19.83 36.09 -8.38
C LEU A 281 20.73 37.00 -7.53
N ALA A 282 21.87 36.49 -7.06
CA ALA A 282 22.86 37.26 -6.30
C ALA A 282 23.44 38.41 -7.13
N ARG A 283 23.76 38.17 -8.41
CA ARG A 283 24.26 39.22 -9.33
C ARG A 283 23.23 40.32 -9.57
N GLU A 284 21.94 39.97 -9.76
CA GLU A 284 20.88 40.97 -9.93
C GLU A 284 20.64 41.75 -8.63
N LEU A 285 20.68 41.11 -7.46
CA LEU A 285 20.58 41.79 -6.15
C LEU A 285 21.72 42.78 -5.92
N GLU A 286 22.97 42.39 -6.19
CA GLU A 286 24.11 43.29 -6.08
C GLU A 286 23.97 44.51 -7.00
N TRP A 287 23.43 44.31 -8.21
CA TRP A 287 23.19 45.42 -9.15
C TRP A 287 22.07 46.35 -8.66
N ILE A 288 20.96 45.81 -8.16
CA ILE A 288 19.86 46.59 -7.57
C ILE A 288 20.36 47.41 -6.37
N GLY A 289 21.19 46.81 -5.51
CA GLY A 289 21.78 47.48 -4.36
C GLY A 289 22.79 48.58 -4.71
N ARG A 290 23.46 48.48 -5.87
CA ARG A 290 24.46 49.46 -6.34
C ARG A 290 23.90 50.68 -7.06
N ASN A 291 22.62 50.70 -7.46
CA ASN A 291 22.03 51.81 -8.21
C ASN A 291 20.80 52.42 -7.48
N PRO A 292 21.00 53.35 -6.52
CA PRO A 292 19.91 53.81 -5.67
C PRO A 292 18.88 54.75 -6.33
N GLN A 293 19.16 55.44 -7.46
CA GLN A 293 18.32 56.60 -7.83
C GLN A 293 18.13 56.94 -9.34
N GLY A 294 18.26 56.01 -10.29
CA GLY A 294 18.11 56.39 -11.70
C GLY A 294 17.46 55.35 -12.61
N ARG A 295 16.26 55.68 -13.13
CA ARG A 295 15.52 55.03 -14.24
C ARG A 295 14.54 53.90 -13.85
N MET A 296 13.44 54.27 -13.21
CA MET A 296 12.32 53.36 -12.87
C MET A 296 11.68 52.64 -14.08
N ALA A 297 11.74 53.19 -15.29
CA ALA A 297 11.08 52.59 -16.46
C ALA A 297 11.85 51.42 -17.13
N LYS A 298 13.20 51.38 -17.05
CA LYS A 298 14.01 50.27 -17.60
C LYS A 298 14.22 49.11 -16.61
N ASN A 299 13.83 49.30 -15.34
CA ASN A 299 14.08 48.35 -14.27
C ASN A 299 12.92 47.38 -14.03
N LYS A 300 11.70 47.71 -14.47
CA LYS A 300 10.49 46.91 -14.24
C LYS A 300 10.64 45.46 -14.72
N ALA A 301 11.11 45.25 -15.94
CA ALA A 301 11.29 43.91 -16.53
C ALA A 301 12.36 43.06 -15.82
N ARG A 302 13.31 43.66 -15.09
CA ARG A 302 14.33 42.95 -14.30
C ARG A 302 13.88 42.68 -12.87
N VAL A 303 13.14 43.60 -12.27
CA VAL A 303 12.47 43.38 -10.98
C VAL A 303 11.43 42.27 -11.10
N GLU A 304 10.60 42.28 -12.15
CA GLU A 304 9.67 41.19 -12.48
C GLU A 304 10.40 39.85 -12.68
N ARG A 305 11.58 39.88 -13.34
CA ARG A 305 12.41 38.67 -13.51
C ARG A 305 12.99 38.17 -12.18
N TYR A 306 13.43 39.07 -11.30
CA TYR A 306 13.89 38.73 -9.96
C TYR A 306 12.75 38.11 -9.13
N GLU A 307 11.57 38.72 -9.12
CA GLU A 307 10.39 38.21 -8.41
C GLU A 307 9.95 36.84 -8.95
N GLN A 308 9.95 36.64 -10.27
CA GLN A 308 9.68 35.35 -10.90
C GLN A 308 10.70 34.28 -10.49
N LEU A 309 12.00 34.60 -10.49
CA LEU A 309 13.06 33.67 -10.08
C LEU A 309 13.03 33.38 -8.58
N ALA A 310 12.70 34.38 -7.74
CA ALA A 310 12.57 34.24 -6.30
C ALA A 310 11.34 33.41 -5.90
N GLY A 311 10.22 33.57 -6.59
CA GLY A 311 8.99 32.80 -6.36
C GLY A 311 9.14 31.30 -6.67
N GLN A 312 10.08 30.91 -7.54
CA GLN A 312 10.38 29.51 -7.83
C GLN A 312 11.23 28.85 -6.71
N ASN A 313 12.11 29.62 -6.05
CA ASN A 313 13.05 29.15 -5.03
C ASN A 313 12.35 28.66 -3.73
N GLN A 314 11.18 29.21 -3.42
CA GLN A 314 10.42 28.87 -2.22
C GLN A 314 9.76 27.47 -2.30
N LYS A 315 9.54 26.94 -3.51
CA LYS A 315 9.00 25.57 -3.73
C LYS A 315 10.05 24.46 -3.54
N GLU A 316 11.35 24.79 -3.61
CA GLU A 316 12.44 23.80 -3.61
C GLU A 316 12.94 23.43 -2.21
N ARG A 317 12.86 24.34 -1.23
CA ARG A 317 13.46 24.18 0.11
C ARG A 317 12.73 23.24 1.10
N ALA A 318 11.58 22.68 0.74
CA ALA A 318 10.75 21.92 1.68
C ALA A 318 11.17 20.46 1.92
N ALA A 319 12.28 19.99 1.33
CA ALA A 319 12.60 18.56 1.21
C ALA A 319 13.61 18.00 2.23
N GLU A 320 14.38 18.83 2.92
CA GLU A 320 15.40 18.34 3.88
C GLU A 320 14.87 18.43 5.30
N VAL A 321 14.24 17.34 5.75
CA VAL A 321 14.04 17.09 7.17
C VAL A 321 15.01 15.99 7.57
N GLU A 322 16.22 16.39 7.96
CA GLU A 322 17.11 15.47 8.68
C GLU A 322 16.55 15.26 10.10
N ILE A 323 16.33 14.00 10.47
CA ILE A 323 15.92 13.65 11.83
C ILE A 323 17.15 13.78 12.72
N PHE A 324 17.21 14.84 13.52
CA PHE A 324 18.25 15.03 14.52
C PHE A 324 17.93 14.20 15.76
N ILE A 325 18.77 13.21 16.07
CA ILE A 325 18.73 12.47 17.34
C ILE A 325 19.75 13.14 18.28
N PRO A 326 19.32 13.73 19.41
CA PRO A 326 20.24 14.39 20.32
C PRO A 326 21.22 13.38 20.91
N ALA A 327 22.49 13.78 21.03
CA ALA A 327 23.50 12.97 21.70
C ALA A 327 23.09 12.79 23.18
N GLY A 328 23.01 11.53 23.63
CA GLY A 328 22.70 11.19 25.01
C GLY A 328 23.81 11.57 26.00
N PRO A 329 23.54 11.48 27.31
CA PRO A 329 24.56 11.67 28.34
C PRO A 329 25.68 10.63 28.21
N ARG A 330 26.84 10.90 28.82
CA ARG A 330 27.95 9.94 28.85
C ARG A 330 27.49 8.65 29.56
N LEU A 331 27.57 7.53 28.85
CA LEU A 331 27.25 6.20 29.35
C LEU A 331 28.49 5.50 29.91
N GLY A 332 28.29 4.61 30.88
CA GLY A 332 29.33 3.68 31.34
C GLY A 332 29.61 2.57 30.33
N THR A 333 30.65 1.76 30.55
CA THR A 333 31.08 0.71 29.60
C THR A 333 30.03 -0.36 29.35
N LEU A 334 29.27 -0.75 30.38
CA LEU A 334 28.14 -1.67 30.30
C LEU A 334 26.83 -0.89 30.47
N VAL A 335 25.94 -0.99 29.48
CA VAL A 335 24.67 -0.22 29.46
C VAL A 335 23.48 -1.11 29.81
N VAL A 336 23.41 -2.31 29.20
CA VAL A 336 22.35 -3.29 29.48
C VAL A 336 23.00 -4.65 29.74
N GLU A 337 22.54 -5.35 30.77
CA GLU A 337 22.90 -6.74 31.03
C GLU A 337 21.63 -7.54 31.32
N ALA A 338 21.46 -8.64 30.60
CA ALA A 338 20.42 -9.63 30.82
C ALA A 338 21.09 -10.96 31.16
N LYS A 339 20.67 -11.58 32.27
CA LYS A 339 21.14 -12.88 32.74
C LYS A 339 19.94 -13.77 33.04
N GLY A 340 19.88 -14.93 32.41
CA GLY A 340 18.79 -15.91 32.60
C GLY A 340 17.40 -15.33 32.39
N LEU A 341 17.25 -14.45 31.39
CA LEU A 341 15.99 -13.75 31.17
C LEU A 341 14.95 -14.72 30.60
N CYS A 342 13.91 -14.98 31.40
CA CYS A 342 12.79 -15.84 31.04
C CYS A 342 11.48 -15.04 31.06
N LYS A 343 10.65 -15.22 30.04
CA LYS A 343 9.34 -14.57 29.95
C LYS A 343 8.33 -15.42 29.20
N ALA A 344 7.14 -15.60 29.78
CA ALA A 344 6.01 -16.27 29.16
C ALA A 344 4.72 -15.47 29.37
N TYR A 345 3.76 -15.64 28.46
CA TYR A 345 2.37 -15.22 28.66
C TYR A 345 1.46 -16.45 28.55
N GLY A 346 0.85 -16.85 29.66
CA GLY A 346 0.11 -18.10 29.73
C GLY A 346 1.04 -19.28 29.42
N GLU A 347 0.65 -20.12 28.46
CA GLU A 347 1.44 -21.28 28.02
C GLU A 347 2.52 -20.93 26.98
N LYS A 348 2.49 -19.70 26.43
CA LYS A 348 3.42 -19.29 25.38
C LYS A 348 4.70 -18.70 25.99
N VAL A 349 5.78 -19.47 25.95
CA VAL A 349 7.13 -19.00 26.29
C VAL A 349 7.64 -18.08 25.18
N LEU A 350 8.03 -16.86 25.54
CA LEU A 350 8.58 -15.86 24.60
C LEU A 350 10.11 -15.78 24.69
N LEU A 351 10.65 -15.86 25.91
CA LEU A 351 12.08 -15.80 26.18
C LEU A 351 12.40 -16.92 27.18
N ASP A 352 13.46 -17.65 26.91
CA ASP A 352 13.93 -18.76 27.74
C ASP A 352 15.45 -18.67 27.88
N ASP A 353 15.92 -18.55 29.12
CA ASP A 353 17.33 -18.41 29.52
C ASP A 353 18.17 -17.47 28.63
N VAL A 354 17.63 -16.28 28.35
CA VAL A 354 18.29 -15.32 27.45
C VAL A 354 19.36 -14.53 28.20
N ASN A 355 20.60 -14.60 27.71
CA ASN A 355 21.78 -13.97 28.30
C ASN A 355 22.47 -13.04 27.28
N PHE A 356 22.57 -11.75 27.56
CA PHE A 356 23.30 -10.80 26.70
C PHE A 356 23.79 -9.55 27.44
N THR A 357 24.79 -8.89 26.87
CA THR A 357 25.34 -7.61 27.37
C THR A 357 25.44 -6.60 26.24
N ILE A 358 25.00 -5.36 26.46
CA ILE A 358 25.06 -4.26 25.50
C ILE A 358 26.05 -3.20 26.04
N PRO A 359 27.21 -3.00 25.39
CA PRO A 359 28.17 -1.98 25.78
C PRO A 359 27.80 -0.58 25.26
N ALA A 360 28.46 0.46 25.78
CA ALA A 360 28.27 1.82 25.30
C ALA A 360 28.59 1.98 23.81
N GLY A 361 27.71 2.68 23.09
CA GLY A 361 27.86 2.92 21.65
C GLY A 361 27.45 1.76 20.75
N ALA A 362 27.03 0.62 21.31
CA ALA A 362 26.54 -0.50 20.52
C ALA A 362 25.20 -0.16 19.84
N ILE A 363 25.10 -0.52 18.56
CA ILE A 363 23.86 -0.50 17.80
C ILE A 363 23.42 -1.95 17.62
N VAL A 364 22.34 -2.34 18.29
CA VAL A 364 21.83 -3.72 18.31
C VAL A 364 20.54 -3.79 17.50
N GLY A 365 20.58 -4.51 16.38
CA GLY A 365 19.38 -4.84 15.61
C GLY A 365 18.68 -6.07 16.19
N ILE A 366 17.40 -5.93 16.57
CA ILE A 366 16.60 -7.04 17.07
C ILE A 366 15.68 -7.53 15.95
N ILE A 367 15.90 -8.76 15.50
CA ILE A 367 15.15 -9.39 14.41
C ILE A 367 14.37 -10.60 14.93
N GLY A 368 13.33 -10.99 14.20
CA GLY A 368 12.52 -12.16 14.51
C GLY A 368 11.07 -11.98 14.03
N PRO A 369 10.26 -13.04 14.05
CA PRO A 369 8.88 -12.97 13.59
C PRO A 369 7.99 -12.10 14.49
N ASN A 370 6.82 -11.73 13.99
CA ASN A 370 5.84 -11.01 14.81
C ASN A 370 5.32 -11.90 15.94
N GLY A 371 5.15 -11.33 17.13
CA GLY A 371 4.80 -12.10 18.33
C GLY A 371 5.95 -12.87 18.99
N ALA A 372 7.20 -12.74 18.52
CA ALA A 372 8.38 -13.35 19.13
C ALA A 372 8.87 -12.69 20.44
N GLY A 373 8.14 -11.71 20.99
CA GLY A 373 8.52 -11.03 22.23
C GLY A 373 9.47 -9.83 22.08
N LYS A 374 9.72 -9.32 20.86
CA LYS A 374 10.58 -8.13 20.64
C LYS A 374 10.14 -6.90 21.46
N THR A 375 8.84 -6.57 21.43
CA THR A 375 8.28 -5.46 22.21
C THR A 375 8.32 -5.74 23.70
N THR A 376 8.08 -6.99 24.10
CA THR A 376 8.19 -7.45 25.50
C THR A 376 9.61 -7.26 26.03
N LEU A 377 10.64 -7.59 25.24
CA LEU A 377 12.03 -7.33 25.59
C LEU A 377 12.29 -5.84 25.86
N PHE A 378 11.77 -4.94 25.01
CA PHE A 378 11.87 -3.49 25.27
C PHE A 378 11.13 -3.08 26.54
N ARG A 379 9.93 -3.61 26.80
CA ARG A 379 9.15 -3.30 28.00
C ARG A 379 9.86 -3.75 29.27
N MET A 380 10.52 -4.90 29.24
CA MET A 380 11.34 -5.40 30.36
C MET A 380 12.60 -4.56 30.55
N ILE A 381 13.30 -4.15 29.48
CA ILE A 381 14.46 -3.25 29.56
C ILE A 381 14.07 -1.90 30.21
N ILE A 382 12.87 -1.39 29.91
CA ILE A 382 12.36 -0.13 30.47
C ILE A 382 11.74 -0.33 31.87
N GLY A 383 11.59 -1.58 32.33
CA GLY A 383 11.01 -1.92 33.64
C GLY A 383 9.49 -1.80 33.73
N THR A 384 8.80 -1.78 32.59
CA THR A 384 7.32 -1.73 32.51
C THR A 384 6.65 -3.10 32.60
N GLU A 385 7.39 -4.17 32.36
CA GLU A 385 6.97 -5.55 32.56
C GLU A 385 8.10 -6.32 33.25
N GLN A 386 7.78 -7.31 34.07
CA GLN A 386 8.75 -8.20 34.73
C GLN A 386 8.87 -9.54 34.03
#